data_AF-A0A5E3WWM5-F1
#
_entry.id   AF-A0A5E3WWM5-F1
#
_cell.length_a   1.000
_cell.length_b   1.000
_cell.length_c   1.000
_cell.angle_alpha   90.00
_cell.angle_beta   90.00
_cell.angle_gamma   90.00
#
_symmetry.space_group_name_H-M   'P 1'
#
loop_
_entity.id
_entity.type
_entity.pdbx_description
1 polymer ?
#
loop_
_entity_poly.entity_id
_entity_poly.type
_entity_poly.pdbx_seq_one_letter_code
_entity_poly.pdbx_strand_id
1 'polypeptide(L)'
;MPSWHMLNIDDREKADGVRGKFPEFIFDGHDWIVKLLAQPKLPSADSPEAVPKYYTEALNDKWHELGALSVLLPELIAIIFSHVEYMDDAACLAVTHRLLGYEGFRRAVELRRWEWYYLGRWRYARIITLGSGVKTLPKGLLDETEQEEMKRDASSYGLFYDMDKRSRWAAPFDMAWHYRDWQLKPALARISHLRSDELRIRLLIQDTSPTYAPQSTWALCNFDTREYIRAGAIANMKIPGSEGRMLQVGSVADGPFIRGKRKVVDLGTVAIILTAWPCYQSGGQWAGHRLEICRVRTLSRKNWKDVSRWAVGLIEDWARGMDAHLLYY
;
A
#
# COMPACT_ATOMS: atom_id res chain seq x y z
N MET A 1 -1.11 27.22 -5.81
CA MET A 1 -0.49 26.76 -4.54
C MET A 1 0.57 25.73 -4.88
N PRO A 2 1.68 25.64 -4.14
CA PRO A 2 2.69 24.63 -4.42
C PRO A 2 2.08 23.24 -4.22
N SER A 3 2.08 22.41 -5.27
CA SER A 3 1.66 21.02 -5.19
C SER A 3 2.88 20.13 -4.98
N TRP A 4 2.67 18.96 -4.37
CA TRP A 4 3.69 17.94 -4.26
C TRP A 4 3.25 16.70 -5.03
N HIS A 5 4.21 15.89 -5.48
CA HIS A 5 3.96 14.57 -6.06
C HIS A 5 5.03 13.61 -5.60
N MET A 6 4.65 12.39 -5.27
CA MET A 6 5.59 11.29 -5.10
C MET A 6 5.60 10.45 -6.37
N LEU A 7 6.79 10.17 -6.87
CA LEU A 7 7.04 9.62 -8.19
C LEU A 7 7.92 8.37 -8.07
N ASN A 8 7.55 7.35 -8.83
CA ASN A 8 8.40 6.24 -9.21
C ASN A 8 8.97 6.57 -10.59
N ILE A 9 10.28 6.81 -10.64
CA ILE A 9 10.99 7.21 -11.86
C ILE A 9 11.01 6.07 -12.87
N ASP A 10 11.34 4.86 -12.40
CA ASP A 10 11.57 3.69 -13.23
C ASP A 10 10.33 3.29 -14.04
N ASP A 11 9.16 3.33 -13.40
CA ASP A 11 7.89 2.93 -14.04
C ASP A 11 7.08 4.12 -14.59
N ARG A 12 7.58 5.36 -14.45
CA ARG A 12 6.86 6.61 -14.77
C ARG A 12 5.48 6.61 -14.11
N GLU A 13 5.47 6.46 -12.79
CA GLU A 13 4.23 6.46 -12.00
C GLU A 13 4.23 7.56 -10.95
N LYS A 14 3.04 8.06 -10.64
CA LYS A 14 2.81 9.05 -9.58
C LYS A 14 1.76 8.57 -8.61
N ALA A 15 1.89 9.00 -7.37
CA ALA A 15 0.93 8.70 -6.31
C ALA A 15 0.07 9.90 -5.92
N ASP A 16 -1.17 9.61 -5.49
CA ASP A 16 -2.21 10.62 -5.33
C ASP A 16 -2.29 11.24 -3.92
N GLY A 17 -1.65 10.63 -2.93
CA GLY A 17 -1.80 10.99 -1.52
C GLY A 17 -0.88 12.10 -1.00
N VAL A 18 -0.31 12.93 -1.88
CA VAL A 18 0.71 13.94 -1.55
C VAL A 18 0.29 15.30 -2.09
N ARG A 19 -0.93 15.77 -1.77
CA ARG A 19 -1.52 17.01 -2.31
C ARG A 19 -1.52 18.12 -1.26
N GLY A 20 -1.34 19.37 -1.71
CA GLY A 20 -1.31 20.55 -0.82
C GLY A 20 0.10 20.97 -0.42
N LYS A 21 0.22 21.81 0.61
CA LYS A 21 1.55 22.17 1.14
C LYS A 21 2.12 21.00 1.94
N PHE A 22 3.44 20.88 1.95
CA PHE A 22 4.14 19.77 2.63
C PHE A 22 3.69 19.54 4.10
N PRO A 23 3.54 20.58 4.95
CA PRO A 23 3.05 20.39 6.31
C PRO A 23 1.60 19.95 6.42
N GLU A 24 0.78 20.20 5.39
CA GLU A 24 -0.65 19.94 5.42
C GLU A 24 -0.97 18.45 5.24
N PHE A 25 -0.11 17.68 4.56
CA PHE A 25 -0.39 16.26 4.28
C PHE A 25 0.55 15.27 4.97
N ILE A 26 1.75 15.67 5.42
CA ILE A 26 2.82 14.72 5.82
C ILE A 26 2.45 13.79 7.00
N PHE A 27 1.45 14.19 7.78
CA PHE A 27 0.96 13.45 8.96
C PHE A 27 -0.45 12.86 8.76
N ASP A 28 -0.98 12.86 7.54
CA ASP A 28 -2.33 12.34 7.22
C ASP A 28 -2.41 10.80 7.19
N GLY A 29 -1.29 10.13 7.46
CA GLY A 29 -1.14 8.69 7.38
C GLY A 29 -0.94 8.22 5.94
N HIS A 30 0.16 7.50 5.71
CA HIS A 30 0.60 7.13 4.38
C HIS A 30 0.77 5.61 4.23
N ASP A 31 -0.14 4.85 4.84
CA ASP A 31 -0.26 3.39 4.68
C ASP A 31 -0.29 2.97 3.20
N TRP A 32 -0.76 3.83 2.29
CA TRP A 32 -0.76 3.57 0.85
C TRP A 32 0.66 3.51 0.25
N ILE A 33 1.61 4.32 0.74
CA ILE A 33 3.03 4.20 0.35
C ILE A 33 3.58 2.88 0.83
N VAL A 34 3.24 2.50 2.07
CA VAL A 34 3.63 1.21 2.63
C VAL A 34 3.14 0.07 1.74
N LYS A 35 1.91 0.16 1.26
CA LYS A 35 1.32 -0.81 0.31
C LYS A 35 2.04 -0.85 -1.04
N LEU A 36 2.50 0.29 -1.57
CA LEU A 36 3.27 0.35 -2.82
C LEU A 36 4.68 -0.23 -2.67
N LEU A 37 5.32 -0.03 -1.51
CA LEU A 37 6.71 -0.45 -1.24
C LEU A 37 6.85 -1.82 -0.59
N ALA A 38 5.80 -2.37 0.04
CA ALA A 38 5.84 -3.66 0.71
C ALA A 38 5.17 -4.75 -0.12
N GLN A 39 5.83 -5.90 -0.29
CA GLN A 39 5.20 -7.06 -0.94
C GLN A 39 4.28 -7.80 0.03
N PRO A 40 2.97 -7.86 -0.23
CA PRO A 40 2.11 -8.78 0.49
C PRO A 40 2.35 -10.23 0.04
N LYS A 41 2.00 -11.18 0.90
CA LYS A 41 1.72 -12.56 0.48
C LYS A 41 0.29 -12.60 -0.03
N LEU A 42 0.11 -12.87 -1.32
CA LEU A 42 -1.20 -13.15 -1.89
C LEU A 42 -1.53 -14.63 -1.72
N PRO A 43 -2.80 -14.97 -1.44
CA PRO A 43 -3.26 -16.35 -1.50
C PRO A 43 -3.08 -16.90 -2.93
N SER A 44 -2.89 -18.22 -3.02
CA SER A 44 -2.80 -18.91 -4.30
C SER A 44 -4.03 -19.77 -4.49
N ALA A 45 -4.77 -19.54 -5.57
CA ALA A 45 -5.85 -20.42 -6.00
C ALA A 45 -5.32 -21.72 -6.66
N ASP A 46 -4.06 -21.70 -7.09
CA ASP A 46 -3.44 -22.77 -7.88
C ASP A 46 -2.85 -23.89 -7.00
N SER A 47 -2.75 -23.66 -5.69
CA SER A 47 -2.26 -24.63 -4.70
C SER A 47 -3.42 -25.07 -3.81
N PRO A 48 -3.89 -26.32 -3.94
CA PRO A 48 -4.97 -26.85 -3.10
C PRO A 48 -4.67 -26.74 -1.60
N GLU A 49 -3.40 -26.79 -1.20
CA GLU A 49 -2.96 -26.66 0.19
C GLU A 49 -3.12 -25.23 0.74
N ALA A 50 -3.19 -24.24 -0.15
CA ALA A 50 -3.42 -22.84 0.21
C ALA A 50 -4.90 -22.51 0.38
N VAL A 51 -5.81 -23.37 -0.08
CA VAL A 51 -7.25 -23.20 0.06
C VAL A 51 -7.69 -23.68 1.45
N PRO A 52 -8.36 -22.84 2.25
CA PRO A 52 -8.88 -23.27 3.54
C PRO A 52 -9.80 -24.50 3.41
N LYS A 53 -9.60 -25.50 4.27
CA LYS A 53 -10.25 -26.81 4.16
C LYS A 53 -11.78 -26.75 4.11
N TYR A 54 -12.41 -25.79 4.78
CA TYR A 54 -13.86 -25.65 4.75
C TYR A 54 -14.42 -25.25 3.37
N TYR A 55 -13.58 -24.82 2.42
CA TYR A 55 -13.98 -24.65 1.03
C TYR A 55 -13.86 -25.95 0.21
N THR A 56 -13.03 -26.91 0.64
CA THR A 56 -12.77 -28.17 -0.09
C THR A 56 -13.46 -29.39 0.53
N GLU A 57 -13.82 -29.36 1.82
CA GLU A 57 -14.46 -30.45 2.56
C GLU A 57 -15.95 -30.65 2.22
N ALA A 58 -16.51 -29.84 1.31
CA ALA A 58 -17.89 -30.01 0.89
C ALA A 58 -18.04 -31.33 0.11
N LEU A 59 -18.56 -32.36 0.76
CA LEU A 59 -18.80 -33.69 0.17
C LEU A 59 -19.64 -33.59 -1.11
N ASN A 60 -19.12 -34.14 -2.21
CA ASN A 60 -19.78 -34.27 -3.51
C ASN A 60 -21.14 -34.97 -3.42
N ASP A 61 -21.36 -35.79 -2.38
CA ASP A 61 -22.59 -36.54 -2.11
C ASP A 61 -23.82 -35.63 -1.99
N LYS A 62 -23.62 -34.33 -1.80
CA LYS A 62 -24.68 -33.33 -1.65
C LYS A 62 -24.87 -32.44 -2.88
N TRP A 63 -24.35 -32.83 -4.05
CA TRP A 63 -24.49 -32.04 -5.28
C TRP A 63 -25.92 -31.67 -5.62
N HIS A 64 -26.87 -32.58 -5.34
CA HIS A 64 -28.31 -32.36 -5.52
C HIS A 64 -28.88 -31.20 -4.69
N GLU A 65 -28.21 -30.76 -3.60
CA GLU A 65 -28.62 -29.59 -2.80
C GLU A 65 -28.45 -28.27 -3.56
N LEU A 66 -27.72 -28.26 -4.69
CA LEU A 66 -27.56 -27.09 -5.56
C LEU A 66 -28.82 -26.74 -6.40
N GLY A 67 -29.88 -27.52 -6.31
CA GLY A 67 -31.11 -27.30 -7.07
C GLY A 67 -30.84 -27.33 -8.58
N ALA A 68 -31.27 -26.31 -9.32
CA ALA A 68 -31.07 -26.26 -10.77
C ALA A 68 -29.59 -26.32 -11.19
N LEU A 69 -28.66 -25.86 -10.34
CA LEU A 69 -27.22 -25.93 -10.61
C LEU A 69 -26.66 -27.35 -10.46
N SER A 70 -27.37 -28.29 -9.83
CA SER A 70 -26.90 -29.67 -9.68
C SER A 70 -26.84 -30.44 -10.99
N VAL A 71 -27.49 -29.95 -12.05
CA VAL A 71 -27.45 -30.55 -13.39
C VAL A 71 -26.16 -30.17 -14.13
N LEU A 72 -25.49 -29.10 -13.70
CA LEU A 72 -24.26 -28.62 -14.33
C LEU A 72 -23.07 -29.48 -13.90
N LEU A 73 -22.15 -29.67 -14.85
CA LEU A 73 -20.83 -30.22 -14.54
C LEU A 73 -20.01 -29.19 -13.75
N PRO A 74 -19.10 -29.62 -12.85
CA PRO A 74 -18.25 -28.70 -12.08
C PRO A 74 -17.50 -27.67 -12.95
N GLU A 75 -17.08 -28.04 -14.15
CA GLU A 75 -16.39 -27.16 -15.09
C GLU A 75 -17.30 -26.00 -15.56
N LEU A 76 -18.61 -26.24 -15.70
CA LEU A 76 -19.56 -25.18 -16.05
C LEU A 76 -19.75 -24.20 -14.88
N ILE A 77 -19.66 -24.68 -13.63
CA ILE A 77 -19.68 -23.80 -12.46
C ILE A 77 -18.42 -22.92 -12.43
N ALA A 78 -17.24 -23.50 -12.71
CA ALA A 78 -16.01 -22.74 -12.82
C ALA A 78 -16.10 -21.67 -13.93
N ILE A 79 -16.70 -22.00 -15.08
CA ILE A 79 -16.95 -21.04 -16.17
C ILE A 79 -17.88 -19.92 -15.70
N ILE A 80 -18.99 -20.23 -15.01
CA ILE A 80 -19.89 -19.20 -14.44
C ILE A 80 -19.10 -18.24 -13.55
N PHE A 81 -18.28 -18.74 -12.63
CA PHE A 81 -17.44 -17.90 -11.78
C PHE A 81 -16.43 -17.07 -12.57
N SER A 82 -15.84 -17.62 -13.63
CA SER A 82 -14.88 -16.89 -14.48
C SER A 82 -15.49 -15.64 -15.16
N HIS A 83 -16.81 -15.63 -15.34
CA HIS A 83 -17.56 -14.50 -15.89
C HIS A 83 -18.04 -13.49 -14.83
N VAL A 84 -17.83 -13.74 -13.54
CA VAL A 84 -18.16 -12.78 -12.48
C VAL A 84 -17.04 -11.75 -12.36
N GLU A 85 -17.32 -10.49 -12.69
CA GLU A 85 -16.31 -9.41 -12.77
C GLU A 85 -16.03 -8.72 -11.43
N TYR A 86 -16.97 -8.77 -10.49
CA TYR A 86 -16.87 -8.05 -9.21
C TYR A 86 -16.68 -8.99 -8.03
N MET A 87 -15.78 -8.62 -7.11
CA MET A 87 -15.47 -9.39 -5.92
C MET A 87 -16.71 -9.63 -5.04
N ASP A 88 -17.59 -8.62 -4.93
CA ASP A 88 -18.81 -8.75 -4.13
C ASP A 88 -19.79 -9.76 -4.70
N ASP A 89 -19.96 -9.78 -6.04
CA ASP A 89 -20.86 -10.72 -6.71
C ASP A 89 -20.32 -12.14 -6.63
N ALA A 90 -19.00 -12.30 -6.79
CA ALA A 90 -18.33 -13.59 -6.62
C ALA A 90 -18.50 -14.09 -5.18
N ALA A 91 -18.35 -13.20 -4.19
CA ALA A 91 -18.55 -13.56 -2.79
C ALA A 91 -20.00 -13.92 -2.49
N CYS A 92 -20.98 -13.16 -2.99
CA CYS A 92 -22.39 -13.46 -2.83
C CYS A 92 -22.74 -14.83 -3.41
N LEU A 93 -22.32 -15.10 -4.66
CA LEU A 93 -22.56 -16.39 -5.32
C LEU A 93 -21.92 -17.55 -4.54
N ALA A 94 -20.66 -17.38 -4.11
CA ALA A 94 -19.92 -18.39 -3.36
C ALA A 94 -20.60 -18.82 -2.06
N VAL A 95 -21.24 -17.88 -1.35
CA VAL A 95 -21.86 -18.20 -0.04
C VAL A 95 -23.27 -18.74 -0.12
N THR A 96 -23.93 -18.64 -1.28
CA THR A 96 -25.28 -19.19 -1.48
C THR A 96 -25.34 -20.69 -1.21
N HIS A 97 -24.26 -21.42 -1.47
CA HIS A 97 -24.15 -22.83 -1.15
C HIS A 97 -22.69 -23.25 -0.90
N ARG A 98 -22.46 -24.12 0.09
CA ARG A 98 -21.10 -24.57 0.48
C ARG A 98 -20.30 -25.23 -0.65
N LEU A 99 -20.99 -25.91 -1.58
CA LEU A 99 -20.37 -26.54 -2.75
C LEU A 99 -19.83 -25.52 -3.77
N LEU A 100 -20.31 -24.27 -3.74
CA LEU A 100 -19.81 -23.19 -4.57
C LEU A 100 -18.62 -22.46 -3.93
N GLY A 101 -18.29 -22.79 -2.67
CA GLY A 101 -17.26 -22.10 -1.90
C GLY A 101 -15.87 -22.24 -2.51
N TYR A 102 -15.53 -23.39 -3.08
CA TYR A 102 -14.23 -23.62 -3.72
C TYR A 102 -14.02 -22.75 -4.95
N GLU A 103 -14.94 -22.81 -5.93
CA GLU A 103 -14.84 -21.98 -7.14
C GLU A 103 -14.99 -20.50 -6.83
N GLY A 104 -15.82 -20.15 -5.86
CA GLY A 104 -15.92 -18.80 -5.32
C GLY A 104 -14.62 -18.29 -4.71
N PHE A 105 -13.91 -19.11 -3.94
CA PHE A 105 -12.58 -18.78 -3.42
C PHE A 105 -11.58 -18.56 -4.55
N ARG A 106 -11.50 -19.47 -5.51
CA ARG A 106 -10.58 -19.34 -6.66
C ARG A 106 -10.81 -18.03 -7.41
N ARG A 107 -12.07 -17.75 -7.75
CA ARG A 107 -12.43 -16.52 -8.45
C ARG A 107 -12.14 -15.27 -7.63
N ALA A 108 -12.47 -15.30 -6.34
CA ALA A 108 -12.15 -14.20 -5.44
C ALA A 108 -10.64 -13.92 -5.41
N VAL A 109 -9.78 -14.94 -5.34
CA VAL A 109 -8.32 -14.77 -5.39
C VAL A 109 -7.87 -14.13 -6.71
N GLU A 110 -8.43 -14.55 -7.85
CA GLU A 110 -8.12 -13.94 -9.17
C GLU A 110 -8.51 -12.46 -9.22
N LEU A 111 -9.74 -12.14 -8.82
CA LEU A 111 -10.24 -10.76 -8.77
C LEU A 111 -9.37 -9.92 -7.83
N ARG A 112 -8.98 -10.45 -6.68
CA ARG A 112 -8.06 -9.80 -5.74
C ARG A 112 -6.66 -9.56 -6.32
N ARG A 113 -6.11 -10.50 -7.08
CA ARG A 113 -4.81 -10.32 -7.77
C ARG A 113 -4.89 -9.14 -8.75
N TRP A 114 -6.01 -9.02 -9.46
CA TRP A 114 -6.23 -7.90 -10.38
C TRP A 114 -6.47 -6.60 -9.63
N GLU A 115 -7.35 -6.56 -8.62
CA GLU A 115 -7.59 -5.38 -7.79
C GLU A 115 -6.31 -4.85 -7.15
N TRP A 116 -5.45 -5.76 -6.66
CA TRP A 116 -4.26 -5.41 -5.90
C TRP A 116 -2.95 -5.54 -6.67
N TYR A 117 -3.01 -5.49 -8.00
CA TYR A 117 -1.83 -5.59 -8.86
C TYR A 117 -0.77 -4.50 -8.56
N TYR A 118 -1.18 -3.38 -7.98
CA TYR A 118 -0.31 -2.28 -7.60
C TYR A 118 0.44 -2.49 -6.27
N LEU A 119 0.05 -3.46 -5.43
CA LEU A 119 0.71 -3.69 -4.15
C LEU A 119 2.13 -4.22 -4.36
N GLY A 120 3.10 -3.56 -3.74
CA GLY A 120 4.52 -3.88 -3.91
C GLY A 120 5.10 -3.48 -5.28
N ARG A 121 4.36 -2.76 -6.13
CA ARG A 121 4.82 -2.40 -7.47
C ARG A 121 6.03 -1.46 -7.47
N TRP A 122 6.15 -0.62 -6.44
CA TRP A 122 7.25 0.34 -6.32
C TRP A 122 8.47 -0.23 -5.60
N ARG A 123 8.50 -1.55 -5.35
CA ARG A 123 9.65 -2.20 -4.74
C ARG A 123 10.87 -2.06 -5.65
N TYR A 124 11.99 -1.69 -5.05
CA TYR A 124 13.27 -1.49 -5.73
C TYR A 124 13.28 -0.34 -6.74
N ALA A 125 12.22 0.46 -6.82
CA ALA A 125 12.16 1.57 -7.75
C ALA A 125 12.85 2.83 -7.19
N ARG A 126 13.40 3.67 -8.07
CA ARG A 126 13.88 5.01 -7.73
C ARG A 126 12.70 5.91 -7.36
N ILE A 127 12.63 6.31 -6.09
CA ILE A 127 11.51 7.09 -5.55
C ILE A 127 11.95 8.52 -5.23
N ILE A 128 11.14 9.50 -5.64
CA ILE A 128 11.33 10.91 -5.28
C ILE A 128 10.01 11.58 -4.96
N THR A 129 10.00 12.50 -4.00
CA THR A 129 8.84 13.34 -3.69
C THR A 129 9.16 14.78 -4.07
N LEU A 130 8.58 15.28 -5.15
CA LEU A 130 8.89 16.59 -5.72
C LEU A 130 7.85 17.64 -5.35
N GLY A 131 8.31 18.85 -5.02
CA GLY A 131 7.46 20.03 -4.96
C GLY A 131 7.35 20.73 -6.33
N SER A 132 6.25 21.42 -6.59
CA SER A 132 6.00 22.07 -7.89
C SER A 132 6.98 23.20 -8.24
N GLY A 133 7.73 23.70 -7.25
CA GLY A 133 8.77 24.72 -7.43
C GLY A 133 10.15 24.17 -7.80
N VAL A 134 10.32 22.85 -7.93
CA VAL A 134 11.61 22.23 -8.26
C VAL A 134 12.08 22.66 -9.65
N LYS A 135 13.28 23.24 -9.72
CA LYS A 135 13.97 23.52 -10.99
C LYS A 135 15.08 22.52 -11.33
N THR A 136 15.63 21.85 -10.31
CA THR A 136 16.77 20.96 -10.45
C THR A 136 16.50 19.65 -9.72
N LEU A 137 16.90 18.53 -10.31
CA LEU A 137 16.80 17.21 -9.69
C LEU A 137 18.11 16.85 -8.97
N PRO A 138 18.07 15.89 -8.02
CA PRO A 138 19.28 15.29 -7.48
C PRO A 138 20.22 14.81 -8.59
N LYS A 139 21.53 15.04 -8.42
CA LYS A 139 22.53 14.59 -9.40
C LYS A 139 22.49 13.07 -9.50
N GLY A 140 22.53 12.56 -10.73
CA GLY A 140 22.50 11.12 -11.00
C GLY A 140 21.13 10.45 -10.78
N LEU A 141 20.07 11.24 -10.49
CA LEU A 141 18.71 10.69 -10.42
C LEU A 141 18.32 10.03 -11.75
N LEU A 142 18.59 10.72 -12.85
CA LEU A 142 18.22 10.33 -14.20
C LEU A 142 19.43 9.86 -14.97
N ASP A 143 19.27 8.77 -15.70
CA ASP A 143 20.28 8.32 -16.67
C ASP A 143 20.32 9.26 -17.89
N GLU A 144 21.31 9.05 -18.77
CA GLU A 144 21.50 9.89 -19.96
C GLU A 144 20.29 9.86 -20.90
N THR A 145 19.62 8.72 -21.01
CA THR A 145 18.46 8.54 -21.88
C THR A 145 17.25 9.29 -21.32
N GLU A 146 16.98 9.16 -20.03
CA GLU A 146 15.93 9.88 -19.31
C GLU A 146 16.17 11.40 -19.34
N GLN A 147 17.43 11.83 -19.23
CA GLN A 147 17.78 13.24 -19.38
C GLN A 147 17.50 13.77 -20.79
N GLU A 148 17.80 12.99 -21.83
CA GLU A 148 17.47 13.34 -23.21
C GLU A 148 15.96 13.39 -23.45
N GLU A 149 15.20 12.39 -22.96
CA GLU A 149 13.74 12.38 -23.02
C GLU A 149 13.12 13.59 -22.30
N MET A 150 13.72 14.02 -21.18
CA MET A 150 13.30 15.25 -20.51
C MET A 150 13.64 16.50 -21.31
N LYS A 151 14.82 16.57 -21.94
CA LYS A 151 15.24 17.73 -22.75
C LYS A 151 14.40 17.91 -24.01
N ARG A 152 14.05 16.82 -24.70
CA ARG A 152 13.27 16.87 -25.96
C ARG A 152 11.89 17.49 -25.77
N ASP A 153 11.30 17.19 -24.64
CA ASP A 153 9.91 17.50 -24.30
C ASP A 153 9.85 18.53 -23.17
N ALA A 154 10.96 19.24 -22.90
CA ALA A 154 11.08 20.18 -21.80
C ALA A 154 10.00 21.25 -21.94
N SER A 155 8.95 21.16 -21.13
CA SER A 155 7.91 22.18 -21.16
C SER A 155 8.47 23.46 -20.54
N SER A 156 7.94 24.60 -20.97
CA SER A 156 8.19 25.89 -20.31
C SER A 156 7.76 25.90 -18.84
N TYR A 157 6.99 24.90 -18.39
CA TYR A 157 6.47 24.75 -17.04
C TYR A 157 7.40 23.97 -16.09
N GLY A 158 8.50 23.40 -16.61
CA GLY A 158 9.57 22.77 -15.81
C GLY A 158 9.38 21.30 -15.48
N LEU A 159 10.41 20.71 -14.87
CA LEU A 159 10.59 19.26 -14.66
C LEU A 159 9.42 18.59 -13.93
N PHE A 160 8.87 19.26 -12.90
CA PHE A 160 7.73 18.75 -12.15
C PHE A 160 6.51 18.49 -13.05
N TYR A 161 6.21 19.43 -13.96
CA TYR A 161 5.06 19.35 -14.84
C TYR A 161 5.24 18.28 -15.92
N ASP A 162 6.46 18.13 -16.43
CA ASP A 162 6.79 17.10 -17.41
C ASP A 162 6.63 15.70 -16.82
N MET A 163 7.12 15.50 -15.59
CA MET A 163 6.96 14.22 -14.88
C MET A 163 5.50 13.96 -14.51
N ASP A 164 4.77 14.97 -14.04
CA ASP A 164 3.35 14.83 -13.69
C ASP A 164 2.50 14.41 -14.90
N LYS A 165 2.74 15.02 -16.08
CA LYS A 165 1.99 14.70 -17.30
C LYS A 165 2.27 13.32 -17.86
N ARG A 166 3.52 12.86 -17.77
CA ARG A 166 3.92 11.54 -18.32
C ARG A 166 3.66 10.40 -17.35
N SER A 167 3.52 10.70 -16.07
CA SER A 167 3.33 9.66 -15.07
C SER A 167 1.89 9.20 -15.01
N ARG A 168 1.69 7.88 -15.12
CA ARG A 168 0.39 7.27 -14.83
C ARG A 168 0.19 7.16 -13.32
N TRP A 169 -1.05 7.02 -12.87
CA TRP A 169 -1.31 6.77 -11.47
C TRP A 169 -0.84 5.37 -11.06
N ALA A 170 -0.09 5.28 -9.95
CA ALA A 170 0.45 4.01 -9.44
C ALA A 170 -0.64 3.06 -8.94
N ALA A 171 -1.68 3.61 -8.32
CA ALA A 171 -2.92 2.92 -8.03
C ALA A 171 -4.02 3.52 -8.92
N PRO A 172 -5.00 2.74 -9.40
CA PRO A 172 -6.16 3.30 -10.07
C PRO A 172 -6.77 4.41 -9.20
N PHE A 173 -6.99 5.59 -9.79
CA PHE A 173 -7.50 6.80 -9.11
C PHE A 173 -8.78 6.50 -8.30
N ASP A 174 -9.55 5.54 -8.81
CA ASP A 174 -10.78 5.02 -8.22
C ASP A 174 -10.57 4.30 -6.88
N MET A 175 -9.44 3.63 -6.68
CA MET A 175 -9.27 2.72 -5.53
C MET A 175 -9.09 3.46 -4.20
N ALA A 176 -8.39 4.61 -4.17
CA ALA A 176 -8.20 5.36 -2.92
C ALA A 176 -9.52 5.99 -2.41
N TRP A 177 -10.35 6.49 -3.33
CA TRP A 177 -11.71 6.96 -3.03
C TRP A 177 -12.65 5.80 -2.69
N HIS A 178 -12.65 4.74 -3.51
CA HIS A 178 -13.48 3.55 -3.27
C HIS A 178 -13.13 2.84 -1.96
N TYR A 179 -11.87 2.76 -1.52
CA TYR A 179 -11.54 2.16 -0.22
C TYR A 179 -11.97 3.01 0.98
N ARG A 180 -12.11 4.32 0.82
CA ARG A 180 -12.55 5.22 1.89
C ARG A 180 -14.07 5.18 2.04
N ASP A 181 -14.81 5.16 0.92
CA ASP A 181 -16.27 5.12 0.90
C ASP A 181 -16.85 3.69 1.00
N TRP A 182 -16.13 2.65 0.53
CA TRP A 182 -16.54 1.23 0.66
C TRP A 182 -16.05 0.56 1.95
N GLN A 183 -15.90 1.32 3.04
CA GLN A 183 -16.06 0.71 4.36
C GLN A 183 -17.45 0.05 4.52
N LEU A 184 -18.42 0.43 3.68
CA LEU A 184 -19.55 -0.41 3.31
C LEU A 184 -19.08 -1.51 2.36
N LYS A 185 -18.74 -2.69 2.88
CA LYS A 185 -18.52 -3.89 2.06
C LYS A 185 -19.87 -4.24 1.41
N PRO A 186 -20.09 -3.95 0.11
CA PRO A 186 -21.42 -4.07 -0.48
C PRO A 186 -21.98 -5.49 -0.35
N ALA A 187 -21.13 -6.52 -0.45
CA ALA A 187 -21.53 -7.89 -0.18
C ALA A 187 -22.03 -8.10 1.26
N LEU A 188 -21.40 -7.51 2.29
CA LEU A 188 -21.91 -7.59 3.66
C LEU A 188 -23.20 -6.79 3.84
N ALA A 189 -23.33 -5.65 3.15
CA ALA A 189 -24.55 -4.82 3.21
C ALA A 189 -25.74 -5.51 2.51
N ARG A 190 -25.49 -6.34 1.49
CA ARG A 190 -26.50 -7.12 0.76
C ARG A 190 -26.98 -8.34 1.54
N ILE A 191 -26.24 -8.80 2.55
CA ILE A 191 -26.65 -9.94 3.37
C ILE A 191 -27.51 -9.47 4.54
N SER A 192 -28.65 -10.13 4.74
CA SER A 192 -29.41 -10.01 5.98
C SER A 192 -28.55 -10.50 7.16
N HIS A 193 -28.34 -9.63 8.16
CA HIS A 193 -27.63 -9.93 9.42
C HIS A 193 -28.15 -11.15 10.20
N LEU A 194 -29.26 -11.76 9.77
CA LEU A 194 -29.91 -12.89 10.43
C LEU A 194 -29.41 -14.27 9.98
N ARG A 195 -28.44 -14.36 9.06
CA ARG A 195 -27.97 -15.66 8.50
C ARG A 195 -26.48 -15.92 8.69
N SER A 196 -26.13 -17.21 8.75
CA SER A 196 -24.75 -17.75 8.77
C SER A 196 -23.87 -17.31 7.58
N ASP A 197 -24.46 -16.69 6.56
CA ASP A 197 -23.80 -16.28 5.33
C ASP A 197 -22.88 -15.07 5.54
N GLU A 198 -23.16 -14.22 6.55
CA GLU A 198 -22.28 -13.11 6.91
C GLU A 198 -20.88 -13.63 7.28
N LEU A 199 -20.82 -14.68 8.10
CA LEU A 199 -19.55 -15.29 8.49
C LEU A 199 -18.80 -15.85 7.27
N ARG A 200 -19.50 -16.52 6.35
CA ARG A 200 -18.89 -17.08 5.14
C ARG A 200 -18.32 -16.00 4.22
N ILE A 201 -19.03 -14.88 4.02
CA ILE A 201 -18.50 -13.76 3.23
C ILE A 201 -17.31 -13.14 3.95
N ARG A 202 -17.38 -12.94 5.27
CA ARG A 202 -16.25 -12.39 6.03
C ARG A 202 -15.01 -13.26 5.90
N LEU A 203 -15.15 -14.58 6.05
CA LEU A 203 -14.07 -15.54 5.86
C LEU A 203 -13.52 -15.46 4.44
N LEU A 204 -14.38 -15.51 3.41
CA LEU A 204 -13.95 -15.45 2.01
C LEU A 204 -13.17 -14.16 1.71
N ILE A 205 -13.67 -13.02 2.14
CA ILE A 205 -12.99 -11.73 1.98
C ILE A 205 -11.64 -11.73 2.71
N GLN A 206 -11.58 -12.28 3.93
CA GLN A 206 -10.38 -12.32 4.75
C GLN A 206 -9.33 -13.29 4.20
N ASP A 207 -9.72 -14.48 3.79
CA ASP A 207 -8.82 -15.53 3.29
C ASP A 207 -8.27 -15.19 1.91
N THR A 208 -9.02 -14.41 1.13
CA THR A 208 -8.55 -13.90 -0.17
C THR A 208 -7.75 -12.60 -0.06
N SER A 209 -7.69 -11.96 1.12
CA SER A 209 -6.97 -10.70 1.31
C SER A 209 -5.43 -10.85 1.29
N PRO A 210 -4.67 -9.80 0.90
CA PRO A 210 -3.22 -9.83 0.96
C PRO A 210 -2.85 -9.82 2.43
N THR A 211 -1.92 -10.69 2.79
CA THR A 211 -1.44 -10.77 4.17
C THR A 211 0.00 -10.31 4.24
N TYR A 212 0.32 -9.61 5.31
CA TYR A 212 1.69 -9.30 5.69
C TYR A 212 2.00 -10.14 6.93
N ALA A 213 3.22 -10.65 7.04
CA ALA A 213 3.61 -11.46 8.20
C ALA A 213 3.59 -10.58 9.47
N PRO A 214 2.64 -10.78 10.40
CA PRO A 214 2.38 -9.84 11.49
C PRO A 214 3.49 -9.87 12.56
N GLN A 215 4.05 -11.05 12.81
CA GLN A 215 5.10 -11.27 13.82
C GLN A 215 6.51 -10.95 13.31
N SER A 216 6.67 -10.58 12.03
CA SER A 216 7.97 -10.24 11.49
C SER A 216 8.29 -8.78 11.79
N THR A 217 9.53 -8.49 12.16
CA THR A 217 10.02 -7.10 12.15
C THR A 217 10.19 -6.63 10.72
N TRP A 218 9.53 -5.54 10.34
CA TRP A 218 9.63 -4.91 9.02
C TRP A 218 10.48 -3.64 9.06
N ALA A 219 11.03 -3.26 7.92
CA ALA A 219 11.82 -2.04 7.77
C ALA A 219 11.67 -1.42 6.38
N LEU A 220 11.72 -0.09 6.33
CA LEU A 220 11.96 0.67 5.10
C LEU A 220 13.46 0.61 4.79
N CYS A 221 13.79 0.23 3.56
CA CYS A 221 15.14 -0.09 3.14
C CYS A 221 15.54 0.80 1.95
N ASN A 222 16.75 1.33 2.00
CA ASN A 222 17.40 1.99 0.87
C ASN A 222 18.46 1.03 0.29
N PHE A 223 18.24 0.60 -0.95
CA PHE A 223 19.10 -0.38 -1.61
C PHE A 223 20.42 0.17 -2.10
N ASP A 224 20.47 1.46 -2.44
CA ASP A 224 21.68 2.09 -2.95
C ASP A 224 22.69 2.32 -1.82
N THR A 225 22.24 2.67 -0.61
CA THR A 225 23.11 2.87 0.56
C THR A 225 23.21 1.67 1.51
N ARG A 226 22.38 0.64 1.31
CA ARG A 226 22.22 -0.53 2.21
C ARG A 226 21.87 -0.12 3.65
N GLU A 227 21.04 0.90 3.79
CA GLU A 227 20.53 1.39 5.07
C GLU A 227 19.07 1.00 5.27
N TYR A 228 18.65 0.81 6.52
CA TYR A 228 17.25 0.51 6.82
C TYR A 228 16.75 1.14 8.11
N ILE A 229 15.43 1.35 8.17
CA ILE A 229 14.70 1.97 9.28
C ILE A 229 13.58 1.01 9.70
N ARG A 230 13.63 0.54 10.95
CA ARG A 230 12.68 -0.44 11.47
C ARG A 230 11.32 0.21 11.75
N ALA A 231 10.25 -0.47 11.34
CA ALA A 231 8.87 -0.10 11.69
C ALA A 231 8.68 0.04 13.21
N GLY A 232 9.26 -0.88 13.99
CA GLY A 232 9.18 -0.85 15.45
C GLY A 232 9.84 0.38 16.08
N ALA A 233 10.92 0.91 15.50
CA ALA A 233 11.55 2.13 15.99
C ALA A 233 10.65 3.35 15.77
N ILE A 234 10.02 3.44 14.60
CA ILE A 234 9.06 4.50 14.29
C ILE A 234 7.79 4.38 15.14
N ALA A 235 7.29 3.16 15.38
CA ALA A 235 6.13 2.93 16.24
C ALA A 235 6.37 3.37 17.70
N ASN A 236 7.58 3.17 18.22
CA ASN A 236 7.96 3.52 19.59
C ASN A 236 8.35 5.00 19.79
N MET A 237 8.44 5.78 18.71
CA MET A 237 8.75 7.20 18.77
C MET A 237 7.69 7.98 19.56
N LYS A 238 8.13 9.03 20.26
CA LYS A 238 7.26 9.96 20.99
C LYS A 238 7.39 11.34 20.37
N ILE A 239 6.34 11.80 19.70
CA ILE A 239 6.31 13.16 19.16
C ILE A 239 5.51 14.04 20.13
N PRO A 240 6.16 14.97 20.84
CA PRO A 240 5.44 16.00 21.58
C PRO A 240 4.79 16.97 20.57
N GLY A 241 3.56 17.34 20.83
CA GLY A 241 2.90 18.47 20.17
C GLY A 241 2.85 19.68 21.08
N SER A 242 2.28 20.75 20.55
CA SER A 242 1.91 21.95 21.28
C SER A 242 1.06 21.60 22.50
N GLU A 243 1.22 22.37 23.57
CA GLU A 243 0.53 22.18 24.86
C GLU A 243 0.88 20.89 25.64
N GLY A 244 1.99 20.22 25.29
CA GLY A 244 2.43 19.01 26.01
C GLY A 244 1.60 17.76 25.69
N ARG A 245 0.71 17.82 24.69
CA ARG A 245 -0.01 16.64 24.19
C ARG A 245 0.94 15.80 23.33
N MET A 246 1.02 14.50 23.57
CA MET A 246 1.77 13.59 22.68
C MET A 246 0.96 13.32 21.41
N LEU A 247 1.48 13.76 20.25
CA LEU A 247 0.92 13.51 18.91
C LEU A 247 1.09 12.04 18.52
N GLN A 248 2.24 11.46 18.87
CA GLN A 248 2.50 10.04 18.73
C GLN A 248 2.88 9.41 20.06
N VAL A 249 2.12 8.42 20.51
CA VAL A 249 2.44 7.61 21.70
C VAL A 249 1.63 6.30 21.68
N GLY A 250 2.25 5.23 22.16
CA GLY A 250 1.58 3.93 22.33
C GLY A 250 1.18 3.26 21.01
N SER A 251 1.88 3.57 19.92
CA SER A 251 1.73 2.88 18.65
C SER A 251 2.49 1.56 18.67
N VAL A 252 2.03 0.59 17.88
CA VAL A 252 2.65 -0.72 17.71
C VAL A 252 2.85 -0.98 16.21
N ALA A 253 3.93 -1.69 15.88
CA ALA A 253 4.12 -2.20 14.53
C ALA A 253 3.29 -3.47 14.33
N ASP A 254 2.47 -3.51 13.28
CA ASP A 254 1.70 -4.67 12.84
C ASP A 254 2.05 -4.97 11.38
N GLY A 255 2.97 -5.92 11.19
CA GLY A 255 3.63 -6.11 9.90
C GLY A 255 4.40 -4.84 9.48
N PRO A 256 4.26 -4.37 8.22
CA PRO A 256 4.88 -3.13 7.75
C PRO A 256 4.11 -1.87 8.18
N PHE A 257 2.94 -2.02 8.80
CA PHE A 257 2.10 -0.89 9.20
C PHE A 257 2.35 -0.51 10.66
N ILE A 258 2.03 0.73 10.98
CA ILE A 258 2.03 1.23 12.35
C ILE A 258 0.58 1.48 12.73
N ARG A 259 0.16 0.98 13.90
CA ARG A 259 -1.21 1.04 14.41
C ARG A 259 -1.20 1.69 15.79
N GLY A 260 -2.22 2.47 16.11
CA GLY A 260 -2.35 3.14 17.40
C GLY A 260 -3.43 4.20 17.37
N LYS A 261 -4.00 4.55 18.53
CA LYS A 261 -5.03 5.61 18.63
C LYS A 261 -4.48 7.00 18.29
N ARG A 262 -3.18 7.21 18.48
CA ARG A 262 -2.47 8.46 18.23
C ARG A 262 -1.26 8.17 17.34
N LYS A 263 -1.53 7.83 16.09
CA LYS A 263 -0.51 7.62 15.05
C LYS A 263 -0.53 8.83 14.12
N VAL A 264 0.59 9.52 14.02
CA VAL A 264 0.80 10.61 13.04
C VAL A 264 1.92 10.28 12.05
N VAL A 265 2.85 9.38 12.41
CA VAL A 265 3.96 8.95 11.56
C VAL A 265 3.90 7.45 11.34
N ASP A 266 4.02 7.05 10.08
CA ASP A 266 4.26 5.67 9.67
C ASP A 266 5.47 5.55 8.73
N LEU A 267 5.78 4.34 8.25
CA LEU A 267 6.87 4.13 7.28
C LEU A 267 6.66 4.89 5.96
N GLY A 268 5.41 5.17 5.58
CA GLY A 268 5.10 5.99 4.41
C GLY A 268 5.48 7.44 4.65
N THR A 269 5.14 8.01 5.81
CA THR A 269 5.61 9.34 6.23
C THR A 269 7.14 9.44 6.18
N VAL A 270 7.83 8.43 6.71
CA VAL A 270 9.31 8.38 6.69
C VAL A 270 9.83 8.37 5.25
N ALA A 271 9.23 7.57 4.36
CA ALA A 271 9.61 7.54 2.96
C ALA A 271 9.48 8.93 2.32
N ILE A 272 8.34 9.62 2.49
CA ILE A 272 8.15 10.98 1.95
C ILE A 272 9.23 11.93 2.43
N ILE A 273 9.49 12.00 3.74
CA ILE A 273 10.49 12.92 4.31
C ILE A 273 11.87 12.65 3.70
N LEU A 274 12.24 11.38 3.59
CA LEU A 274 13.54 10.97 3.08
C LEU A 274 13.68 11.16 1.57
N THR A 275 12.57 11.17 0.82
CA THR A 275 12.56 11.36 -0.64
C THR A 275 12.18 12.76 -1.11
N ALA A 276 11.83 13.68 -0.20
CA ALA A 276 11.38 15.04 -0.51
C ALA A 276 12.45 15.93 -1.16
N TRP A 277 12.13 16.61 -2.26
CA TRP A 277 13.06 17.46 -2.99
C TRP A 277 12.40 18.68 -3.68
N PRO A 278 13.04 19.88 -3.63
CA PRO A 278 14.00 20.26 -2.61
C PRO A 278 13.25 20.37 -1.28
N CYS A 279 13.92 20.04 -0.18
CA CYS A 279 13.39 20.28 1.14
C CYS A 279 14.33 21.24 1.89
N TYR A 280 13.74 22.31 2.44
CA TYR A 280 14.23 23.41 3.29
C TYR A 280 15.74 23.71 3.36
N GLN A 281 16.64 22.74 3.50
CA GLN A 281 18.09 22.98 3.64
C GLN A 281 19.02 22.03 2.87
N SER A 282 18.63 20.79 2.56
CA SER A 282 19.52 19.84 1.87
C SER A 282 18.83 18.84 0.93
N GLY A 283 17.50 18.90 0.84
CA GLY A 283 16.73 17.80 0.25
C GLY A 283 16.76 16.52 1.08
N GLY A 284 15.84 15.62 0.75
CA GLY A 284 15.75 14.30 1.36
C GLY A 284 16.96 13.47 0.97
N GLN A 285 17.62 12.87 1.97
CA GLN A 285 18.86 12.13 1.77
C GLN A 285 18.69 10.89 0.88
N TRP A 286 17.46 10.42 0.71
CA TRP A 286 17.12 9.27 -0.14
C TRP A 286 16.33 9.66 -1.39
N ALA A 287 16.26 10.95 -1.73
CA ALA A 287 15.59 11.42 -2.93
C ALA A 287 16.23 10.81 -4.19
N GLY A 288 15.47 9.94 -4.86
CA GLY A 288 15.93 9.22 -6.05
C GLY A 288 16.50 7.83 -5.80
N HIS A 289 16.60 7.39 -4.55
CA HIS A 289 17.15 6.07 -4.25
C HIS A 289 16.10 4.97 -4.43
N ARG A 290 16.60 3.74 -4.56
CA ARG A 290 15.80 2.52 -4.66
C ARG A 290 15.28 2.08 -3.30
N LEU A 291 13.96 2.11 -3.13
CA LEU A 291 13.31 1.81 -1.86
C LEU A 291 12.53 0.50 -1.85
N GLU A 292 12.48 -0.15 -0.69
CA GLU A 292 11.61 -1.31 -0.45
C GLU A 292 11.18 -1.33 1.02
N ILE A 293 10.02 -1.91 1.32
CA ILE A 293 9.68 -2.32 2.68
C ILE A 293 9.70 -3.84 2.75
N CYS A 294 10.63 -4.40 3.53
CA CYS A 294 10.80 -5.84 3.66
C CYS A 294 11.06 -6.26 5.11
N ARG A 295 11.20 -7.58 5.34
CA ARG A 295 11.37 -8.15 6.68
C ARG A 295 12.83 -8.05 7.09
N VAL A 296 13.14 -7.50 8.26
CA VAL A 296 14.52 -7.33 8.76
C VAL A 296 15.33 -8.63 8.73
N ARG A 297 14.69 -9.79 8.93
CA ARG A 297 15.35 -11.10 8.83
C ARG A 297 16.05 -11.33 7.48
N THR A 298 15.53 -10.77 6.37
CA THR A 298 16.13 -10.90 5.03
C THR A 298 17.35 -9.98 4.85
N LEU A 299 17.54 -8.98 5.72
CA LEU A 299 18.65 -8.02 5.69
C LEU A 299 19.88 -8.51 6.44
N SER A 300 19.70 -9.33 7.48
CA SER A 300 20.76 -9.83 8.39
C SER A 300 21.97 -10.47 7.70
N ARG A 301 21.80 -10.95 6.46
CA ARG A 301 22.84 -11.62 5.67
C ARG A 301 23.70 -10.70 4.80
N LYS A 302 23.39 -9.40 4.73
CA LYS A 302 23.85 -8.53 3.64
C LYS A 302 24.57 -7.24 4.09
N ASN A 303 25.13 -7.19 5.31
CA ASN A 303 25.84 -6.03 5.86
C ASN A 303 25.02 -4.73 5.83
N TRP A 304 23.73 -4.80 6.15
CA TRP A 304 22.86 -3.62 6.19
C TRP A 304 23.09 -2.81 7.46
N LYS A 305 23.08 -1.49 7.32
CA LYS A 305 23.23 -0.54 8.43
C LYS A 305 21.86 -0.10 8.95
N ASP A 306 21.62 -0.32 10.22
CA ASP A 306 20.41 0.18 10.90
C ASP A 306 20.56 1.67 11.19
N VAL A 307 19.75 2.51 10.53
CA VAL A 307 19.74 3.97 10.73
C VAL A 307 18.48 4.45 11.43
N SER A 308 17.75 3.55 12.11
CA SER A 308 16.48 3.87 12.75
C SER A 308 16.58 5.03 13.75
N ARG A 309 17.65 5.08 14.55
CA ARG A 309 17.86 6.16 15.54
C ARG A 309 18.04 7.52 14.88
N TRP A 310 18.78 7.58 13.78
CA TRP A 310 18.97 8.80 13.01
C TRP A 310 17.65 9.26 12.39
N ALA A 311 16.90 8.34 11.79
CA ALA A 311 15.61 8.66 11.18
C ALA A 311 14.59 9.19 12.20
N VAL A 312 14.52 8.60 13.40
CA VAL A 312 13.67 9.11 14.49
C VAL A 312 14.04 10.53 14.86
N GLY A 313 15.34 10.83 15.07
CA GLY A 313 15.79 12.19 15.38
C GLY A 313 15.45 13.19 14.27
N LEU A 314 15.64 12.80 13.01
CA LEU A 314 15.25 13.62 11.86
C LEU A 314 13.75 13.94 11.88
N ILE A 315 12.90 12.95 12.12
CA ILE A 315 11.43 13.14 12.15
C ILE A 315 11.02 14.03 13.34
N GLU A 316 11.66 13.87 14.49
CA GLU A 316 11.43 14.75 15.65
C GLU A 316 11.82 16.20 15.36
N ASP A 317 12.92 16.43 14.63
CA ASP A 317 13.33 17.77 14.19
C ASP A 317 12.31 18.38 13.23
N TRP A 318 11.81 17.59 12.29
CA TRP A 318 10.75 17.99 11.37
C TRP A 318 9.45 18.35 12.10
N ALA A 319 9.01 17.50 13.02
CA ALA A 319 7.79 17.74 13.80
C ALA A 319 7.90 19.05 14.61
N ARG A 320 9.07 19.29 15.24
CA ARG A 320 9.35 20.54 15.97
C ARG A 320 9.35 21.78 15.07
N GLY A 321 9.97 21.68 13.89
CA GLY A 321 9.97 22.77 12.91
C GLY A 321 8.58 23.11 12.38
N MET A 322 7.69 22.11 12.28
CA MET A 322 6.32 22.28 11.76
C MET A 322 5.32 22.81 12.78
N ASP A 323 5.43 22.41 14.06
CA ASP A 323 4.53 22.93 15.13
C ASP A 323 4.66 24.45 15.26
N ALA A 324 5.87 24.99 15.05
CA ALA A 324 6.10 26.42 14.95
C ALA A 324 5.36 27.11 13.79
N HIS A 325 5.04 26.38 12.71
CA HIS A 325 4.32 26.90 11.54
C HIS A 325 2.80 26.68 11.63
N LEU A 326 2.34 25.63 12.33
CA LEU A 326 0.93 25.34 12.54
C LEU A 326 0.27 26.33 13.52
N LEU A 327 1.04 26.98 14.39
CA LEU A 327 0.55 28.05 15.29
C LEU A 327 0.20 29.38 14.57
N TYR A 328 0.48 29.50 13.27
CA TYR A 328 0.23 30.72 12.48
C TYR A 328 -0.89 30.57 11.45
N TYR A 329 -1.68 29.49 11.52
CA TYR A 329 -2.87 29.26 10.71
C TYR A 329 -4.08 28.99 11.59
#